data_AF-A0A3M6QY66-F1
#
_entry.id   AF-A0A3M6QY66-F1
#
_cell.length_a   1.000
_cell.length_b   1.000
_cell.length_c   1.000
_cell.angle_alpha   90.00
_cell.angle_beta   90.00
_cell.angle_gamma   90.00
#
_symmetry.space_group_name_H-M   'P 1'
#
loop_
_entity.id
_entity.type
_entity.pdbx_description
1 polymer ?
#
loop_
_entity_poly.entity_id
_entity_poly.type
_entity_poly.pdbx_seq_one_letter_code
_entity_poly.pdbx_strand_id
1 'polypeptide(L)' 'MKCAQYIFKLTSGQLEQASASERMEAALHRLVCRPCRDFTQNDAALDAILDAYKSQLQQPQPPPPSAPSRE' A
#
# COMPACT_ATOMS: atom_id res chain seq x y z
N MET A 1 -0.18 17.90 -14.60
CA MET A 1 -0.26 16.43 -14.76
C MET A 1 -1.68 16.00 -15.11
N LYS A 2 -1.85 15.00 -15.99
CA LYS A 2 -3.16 14.39 -16.30
C LYS A 2 -3.47 13.24 -15.33
N CYS A 3 -4.75 12.98 -15.03
CA CYS A 3 -5.16 11.92 -14.09
C CYS A 3 -4.60 10.53 -14.48
N ALA A 4 -4.64 10.18 -15.76
CA ALA A 4 -4.09 8.90 -16.23
C ALA A 4 -2.58 8.75 -15.97
N GLN A 5 -1.82 9.85 -16.12
CA GLN A 5 -0.39 9.86 -15.82
C GLN A 5 -0.13 9.77 -14.31
N TYR A 6 -0.94 10.45 -13.49
CA TYR A 6 -0.87 10.34 -12.04
C TYR A 6 -1.07 8.90 -11.58
N ILE A 7 -2.20 8.29 -11.98
CA ILE A 7 -2.58 6.93 -11.58
C ILE A 7 -1.50 5.95 -12.00
N PHE A 8 -1.05 6.00 -13.26
CA PHE A 8 0.01 5.11 -13.74
C PHE A 8 1.30 5.24 -12.93
N LYS A 9 1.76 6.47 -12.66
CA LYS A 9 3.01 6.69 -11.91
C LYS A 9 2.88 6.29 -10.44
N LEU A 10 1.70 6.45 -9.86
CA LEU A 10 1.39 6.03 -8.51
C LEU A 10 1.44 4.50 -8.40
N THR A 11 0.63 3.79 -9.19
CA THR A 11 0.48 2.32 -9.08
C THR A 11 1.69 1.54 -9.57
N SER A 12 2.54 2.13 -10.42
CA SER A 12 3.81 1.53 -10.85
C SER A 12 4.98 1.81 -9.92
N GLY A 13 4.79 2.61 -8.85
CA GLY A 13 5.87 3.03 -7.96
C GLY A 13 6.86 4.03 -8.58
N GLN A 14 6.62 4.52 -9.80
CA GLN A 14 7.50 5.47 -10.48
C GLN A 14 7.59 6.82 -9.76
N LEU A 15 6.58 7.21 -8.97
CA LEU A 15 6.63 8.43 -8.15
C LEU A 15 7.77 8.41 -7.11
N GLU A 16 8.16 7.24 -6.59
CA GLU A 16 9.25 7.13 -5.60
C GLU A 16 10.63 7.35 -6.23
N GLN A 17 10.76 7.12 -7.52
CA GLN A 17 11.99 7.30 -8.29
C GLN A 17 11.98 8.61 -9.10
N ALA A 18 10.82 9.28 -9.17
CA ALA A 18 10.65 10.53 -9.88
C ALA A 18 11.48 11.68 -9.28
N SER A 19 11.77 12.68 -10.11
CA SER A 19 12.42 13.92 -9.69
C SER A 19 11.59 14.69 -8.65
N ALA A 20 12.23 15.55 -7.86
CA ALA A 20 11.55 16.32 -6.82
C ALA A 20 10.43 17.24 -7.38
N SER A 21 10.66 17.85 -8.54
CA SER A 21 9.66 18.69 -9.22
C SER A 21 8.43 17.88 -9.64
N GLU A 22 8.65 16.67 -10.13
CA GLU A 22 7.58 15.78 -10.56
C GLU A 22 6.77 15.21 -9.39
N ARG A 23 7.42 14.90 -8.27
CA ARG A 23 6.72 14.56 -7.02
C ARG A 23 5.86 15.71 -6.53
N MET A 24 6.38 16.94 -6.61
CA MET A 24 5.63 18.14 -6.25
C MET A 24 4.43 18.35 -7.18
N GLU A 25 4.59 18.14 -8.49
CA GLU A 25 3.49 18.21 -9.45
C GLU A 25 2.41 17.16 -9.14
N ALA A 26 2.79 15.92 -8.80
CA ALA A 26 1.87 14.86 -8.40
C ALA A 26 1.13 15.20 -7.09
N ALA A 27 1.84 15.76 -6.10
CA ALA A 27 1.25 16.22 -4.85
C ALA A 27 0.22 17.34 -5.09
N LEU A 28 0.56 18.34 -5.91
CA LEU A 28 -0.37 19.41 -6.30
C LEU A 28 -1.59 18.84 -7.04
N HIS A 29 -1.39 17.90 -7.95
CA HIS A 29 -2.49 17.25 -8.66
C HIS A 29 -3.45 16.55 -7.69
N ARG A 30 -2.92 15.77 -6.73
CA ARG A 30 -3.72 15.10 -5.68
C ARG A 30 -4.50 16.10 -4.82
N LEU A 31 -3.95 17.28 -4.54
CA LEU A 31 -4.64 18.30 -3.74
C LEU A 31 -5.87 18.88 -4.46
N VAL A 32 -5.77 19.14 -5.76
CA VAL A 32 -6.83 19.80 -6.54
C VAL A 32 -7.81 18.83 -7.21
N CYS A 33 -7.38 17.61 -7.49
CA CYS A 33 -8.18 16.61 -8.19
C CYS A 33 -8.81 15.62 -7.18
N ARG A 34 -10.08 15.86 -6.82
CA ARG A 34 -10.83 14.99 -5.91
C ARG A 34 -10.82 13.50 -6.31
N PRO A 35 -11.08 13.12 -7.58
CA PRO A 35 -11.03 11.70 -7.97
C PRO A 35 -9.67 11.04 -7.69
N CYS A 36 -8.56 11.75 -7.94
CA CYS A 36 -7.22 11.22 -7.70
C CYS A 36 -6.90 11.17 -6.19
N ARG A 37 -7.43 12.11 -5.41
CA ARG A 37 -7.32 12.07 -3.94
C ARG A 37 -8.04 10.86 -3.37
N ASP A 38 -9.28 10.65 -3.78
CA ASP A 38 -10.11 9.54 -3.32
C ASP A 38 -9.49 8.20 -3.77
N PHE A 39 -8.97 8.12 -5.01
CA PHE A 39 -8.21 6.98 -5.49
C PHE A 39 -7.00 6.66 -4.58
N THR A 40 -6.13 7.64 -4.31
CA THR A 40 -4.93 7.41 -3.47
C THR A 40 -5.27 7.02 -2.04
N GLN A 41 -6.37 7.52 -1.48
CA GLN A 41 -6.84 7.10 -0.15
C GLN A 41 -7.28 5.64 -0.16
N ASN A 42 -8.04 5.23 -1.18
CA ASN A 42 -8.51 3.85 -1.32
C ASN A 42 -7.37 2.88 -1.59
N ASP A 43 -6.43 3.25 -2.45
CA ASP A 43 -5.24 2.46 -2.81
C ASP A 43 -4.40 2.15 -1.56
N ALA A 44 -4.09 3.17 -0.76
CA ALA A 44 -3.37 3.00 0.50
C ALA A 44 -4.14 2.14 1.53
N ALA A 45 -5.48 2.21 1.55
CA ALA A 45 -6.29 1.36 2.41
C ALA A 45 -6.24 -0.11 1.97
N LEU A 46 -6.25 -0.37 0.66
CA LEU A 46 -6.11 -1.72 0.10
C LEU A 46 -4.73 -2.30 0.40
N ASP A 47 -3.67 -1.52 0.23
CA ASP A 47 -2.31 -1.95 0.58
C ASP A 47 -2.20 -2.35 2.05
N ALA A 48 -2.76 -1.54 2.96
CA ALA A 48 -2.77 -1.86 4.38
C ALA A 48 -3.52 -3.17 4.71
N ILE A 49 -4.65 -3.42 4.04
CA ILE A 49 -5.40 -4.68 4.19
C ILE A 49 -4.57 -5.87 3.69
N LEU A 50 -3.94 -5.72 2.51
CA LEU A 50 -3.11 -6.79 1.93
C LEU A 50 -1.88 -7.08 2.79
N ASP A 51 -1.25 -6.06 3.36
CA ASP A 51 -0.08 -6.23 4.22
C ASP A 51 -0.46 -6.86 5.56
N ALA A 52 -1.61 -6.50 6.14
CA ALA A 52 -2.14 -7.18 7.31
C ALA A 52 -2.41 -8.67 7.03
N TYR A 53 -2.98 -8.97 5.87
CA TYR A 53 -3.23 -10.35 5.45
C TYR A 53 -1.93 -11.14 5.24
N LYS A 54 -0.94 -10.58 4.53
CA LYS A 54 0.38 -11.20 4.38
C LYS A 54 1.04 -11.47 5.73
N SER A 55 0.95 -10.52 6.66
CA SER A 55 1.50 -10.64 8.00
C SER A 55 0.87 -11.80 8.78
N GLN A 56 -0.46 -12.03 8.63
CA GLN A 56 -1.13 -13.18 9.22
C GLN A 56 -0.62 -14.51 8.65
N LEU A 57 -0.41 -14.59 7.33
CA LEU A 57 0.12 -15.78 6.68
C LEU A 57 1.55 -16.13 7.13
N GLN A 58 2.32 -15.13 7.56
CA GLN A 58 3.70 -15.31 8.03
C GLN A 58 3.79 -15.62 9.52
N GLN A 59 2.66 -15.66 10.27
CA GLN A 59 2.69 -16.01 11.68
C GLN A 59 3.09 -17.47 11.86
N PRO A 60 4.15 -17.76 12.63
CA PRO A 60 4.51 -19.13 12.97
C PRO A 60 3.31 -19.81 13.65
N GLN A 61 2.93 -20.99 13.16
CA GLN A 61 1.93 -21.79 13.86
C GLN A 61 2.43 -22.07 15.29
N PRO A 62 1.58 -21.87 16.31
CA PRO A 62 1.97 -22.18 17.68
C PRO A 62 2.41 -23.66 17.76
N PRO A 63 3.47 -23.97 18.52
CA PRO A 63 3.93 -25.34 18.66
C PRO A 63 2.76 -26.21 19.16
N PRO A 64 2.61 -27.44 18.63
CA PRO A 64 1.54 -28.33 19.08
C PRO A 64 1.62 -28.53 20.59
N PRO A 65 0.48 -28.64 21.29
CA PRO A 65 0.47 -28.84 22.74
C PRO A 65 1.31 -30.07 23.09
N SER A 66 2.25 -29.89 24.01
CA SER A 66 3.12 -30.95 24.51
C SER A 66 2.24 -32.12 24.98
N ALA A 67 2.50 -33.32 24.46
CA ALA A 67 1.77 -34.52 24.85
C ALA A 67 1.83 -34.69 26.38
N PRO A 68 0.73 -35.10 27.05
CA PRO A 68 0.72 -35.27 28.49
C PRO A 68 1.76 -36.30 28.89
N SER A 69 2.69 -35.90 29.76
CA SER A 69 3.62 -36.81 30.43
C SER A 69 2.78 -37.84 31.20
N ARG A 70 2.79 -39.09 30.72
CA ARG A 70 2.30 -40.23 31.50
C ARG A 70 3.41 -40.63 32.46
N GLU A 71 3.23 -40.31 33.74
CA GLU A 71 3.92 -40.94 34.87
C GLU A 71 3.29 -42.30 35.19
#